data_AF-A0A920AIY1-F1
#
_entry.id   AF-A0A920AIY1-F1
#
_cell.length_a   1.000
_cell.length_b   1.000
_cell.length_c   1.000
_cell.angle_alpha   90.00
_cell.angle_beta   90.00
_cell.angle_gamma   90.00
#
_symmetry.space_group_name_H-M   'P 1'
#
loop_
_entity.id
_entity.type
_entity.pdbx_description
1 polymer ?
#
loop_
_entity_poly.entity_id
_entity_poly.type
_entity_poly.pdbx_seq_one_letter_code
_entity_poly.pdbx_strand_id
1 'polypeptide(L)'
;MKRWARQARPRPPEWINSPDYILQETGLAGMIGKAERGPVAVEAIKKHGAVYLMAVGGAAYLVSQAVTKAEVVAFEDLGMEAIYAFTVRDMPVSVAVDSQGESVHVTGPQIWKAQIEEQALELI
;
A
#
# COMPACT_ATOMS: atom_id res chain seq x y z
N MET A 1 -1.55 -34.26 -7.97
CA MET A 1 -1.64 -33.92 -9.41
C MET A 1 -2.36 -32.60 -9.76
N LYS A 2 -3.29 -32.06 -8.95
CA LYS A 2 -4.04 -30.82 -9.31
C LYS A 2 -3.33 -29.47 -9.01
N ARG A 3 -2.17 -29.46 -8.35
CA ARG A 3 -1.40 -28.23 -8.01
C ARG A 3 -0.45 -27.79 -9.14
N TRP A 4 0.15 -28.75 -9.83
CA TRP A 4 1.13 -28.51 -10.91
C TRP A 4 0.52 -27.93 -12.20
N ALA A 5 -0.73 -28.25 -12.52
CA ALA A 5 -1.39 -27.79 -13.75
C ALA A 5 -1.77 -26.29 -13.76
N ARG A 6 -1.70 -25.58 -12.62
CA ARG A 6 -1.96 -24.13 -12.55
C ARG A 6 -0.74 -23.27 -12.90
N GLN A 7 0.48 -23.79 -12.71
CA GLN A 7 1.72 -23.03 -12.90
C GLN A 7 2.21 -23.00 -14.36
N ALA A 8 1.61 -23.79 -15.26
CA ALA A 8 2.11 -24.00 -16.63
C ALA A 8 1.37 -23.21 -17.72
N ARG A 9 0.46 -22.28 -17.40
CA ARG A 9 -0.06 -21.34 -18.41
C ARG A 9 0.92 -20.18 -18.58
N PRO A 10 1.35 -19.84 -19.80
CA PRO A 10 2.09 -18.60 -20.03
C PRO A 10 1.21 -17.44 -19.56
N ARG A 11 1.66 -16.73 -18.51
CA ARG A 11 0.95 -15.57 -17.98
C ARG A 11 1.34 -14.34 -18.79
N PRO A 12 0.39 -13.50 -19.19
CA PRO A 12 0.68 -12.30 -19.96
C PRO A 12 1.62 -11.33 -19.21
N PRO A 13 2.48 -10.56 -19.90
CA PRO A 13 3.48 -9.69 -19.28
C PRO A 13 2.88 -8.63 -18.34
N GLU A 14 1.64 -8.21 -18.57
CA GLU A 14 0.93 -7.23 -17.72
C GLU A 14 0.63 -7.73 -16.29
N TRP A 15 0.80 -9.04 -16.02
CA TRP A 15 0.52 -9.64 -14.71
C TRP A 15 1.68 -9.53 -13.73
N ILE A 16 2.91 -9.42 -14.23
CA ILE A 16 4.12 -9.45 -13.40
C ILE A 16 4.14 -8.29 -12.39
N ASN A 17 3.51 -7.16 -12.74
CA ASN A 17 3.41 -5.97 -11.89
C ASN A 17 1.99 -5.71 -11.35
N SER A 18 1.09 -6.68 -11.45
CA SER A 18 -0.28 -6.53 -10.93
C SER A 18 -0.28 -6.64 -9.39
N PRO A 19 -0.97 -5.75 -8.66
CA PRO A 19 -1.16 -5.87 -7.21
C PRO A 19 -1.74 -7.23 -6.80
N ASP A 20 -2.66 -7.77 -7.62
CA ASP A 20 -3.29 -9.07 -7.38
C ASP A 20 -2.26 -10.21 -7.40
N TYR A 21 -1.34 -10.18 -8.38
CA TYR A 21 -0.29 -11.18 -8.51
C TYR A 21 0.69 -11.13 -7.35
N ILE A 22 1.18 -9.91 -7.03
CA ILE A 22 2.17 -9.72 -5.96
C ILE A 22 1.59 -10.20 -4.63
N LEU A 23 0.38 -9.78 -4.28
CA LEU A 23 -0.26 -10.18 -3.02
C LEU A 23 -0.50 -11.70 -2.96
N GLN A 24 -0.93 -12.31 -4.06
CA GLN A 24 -1.18 -13.74 -4.12
C GLN A 24 0.08 -14.60 -3.93
N GLU A 25 1.20 -14.24 -4.57
CA GLU A 25 2.40 -15.08 -4.59
C GLU A 25 3.33 -14.83 -3.38
N THR A 26 3.29 -13.64 -2.80
CA THR A 26 4.21 -13.26 -1.70
C THR A 26 3.62 -13.48 -0.31
N GLY A 27 2.29 -13.49 -0.17
CA GLY A 27 1.63 -13.51 1.14
C GLY A 27 1.85 -12.23 1.96
N LEU A 28 2.14 -11.11 1.30
CA LEU A 28 2.30 -9.80 1.95
C LEU A 28 1.02 -9.41 2.70
N ALA A 29 1.17 -9.04 3.98
CA ALA A 29 0.07 -8.53 4.80
C ALA A 29 -0.32 -7.08 4.44
N GLY A 30 0.61 -6.32 3.85
CA GLY A 30 0.33 -4.95 3.44
C GLY A 30 1.49 -4.30 2.72
N MET A 31 1.25 -3.07 2.26
CA MET A 31 2.18 -2.27 1.48
C MET A 31 2.22 -0.83 2.04
N ILE A 32 3.38 -0.17 1.95
CA ILE A 32 3.52 1.25 2.30
C ILE A 32 3.86 2.04 1.04
N GLY A 33 3.23 3.20 0.85
CA GLY A 33 3.53 4.10 -0.28
C GLY A 33 3.13 5.55 0.02
N LYS A 34 3.09 6.39 -1.02
CA LYS A 34 2.84 7.84 -0.88
C LYS A 34 1.58 8.32 -1.60
N ALA A 35 1.11 7.57 -2.59
CA ALA A 35 0.00 7.98 -3.45
C ALA A 35 -1.23 7.10 -3.24
N GLU A 36 -2.37 7.59 -3.72
CA GLU A 36 -3.60 6.81 -3.79
C GLU A 36 -3.43 5.54 -4.63
N ARG A 37 -4.30 4.56 -4.40
CA ARG A 37 -4.35 3.34 -5.18
C ARG A 37 -5.59 3.37 -6.06
N GLY A 38 -5.41 3.07 -7.34
CA GLY A 38 -6.51 2.92 -8.27
C GLY A 38 -7.41 1.72 -7.92
N PRO A 39 -8.62 1.65 -8.50
CA PRO A 39 -9.64 0.66 -8.14
C PRO A 39 -9.16 -0.79 -8.27
N VAL A 40 -8.32 -1.10 -9.28
CA VAL A 40 -7.74 -2.44 -9.46
C VAL A 40 -6.90 -2.86 -8.24
N ALA A 41 -6.12 -1.95 -7.68
CA ALA A 41 -5.29 -2.22 -6.52
C ALA A 41 -6.13 -2.33 -5.24
N VAL A 42 -7.17 -1.50 -5.09
CA VAL A 42 -8.10 -1.55 -3.96
C VAL A 42 -8.84 -2.90 -3.91
N GLU A 43 -9.34 -3.36 -5.07
CA GLU A 43 -10.01 -4.67 -5.15
C GLU A 43 -9.05 -5.83 -4.85
N ALA A 44 -7.80 -5.76 -5.31
CA ALA A 44 -6.79 -6.75 -4.97
C ALA A 44 -6.50 -6.77 -3.45
N ILE A 45 -6.34 -5.60 -2.82
CA ILE A 45 -6.12 -5.48 -1.38
C ILE A 45 -7.26 -6.15 -0.60
N LYS A 46 -8.51 -5.83 -0.95
CA LYS A 46 -9.71 -6.43 -0.36
C LYS A 46 -9.75 -7.95 -0.55
N LYS A 47 -9.53 -8.42 -1.79
CA LYS A 47 -9.56 -9.84 -2.14
C LYS A 47 -8.57 -10.67 -1.32
N HIS A 48 -7.39 -10.11 -1.02
CA HIS A 48 -6.34 -10.80 -0.28
C HIS A 48 -6.31 -10.45 1.22
N GLY A 49 -7.23 -9.59 1.69
CA GLY A 49 -7.27 -9.15 3.09
C GLY A 49 -6.02 -8.38 3.52
N ALA A 50 -5.33 -7.73 2.58
CA ALA A 50 -4.15 -6.93 2.84
C ALA A 50 -4.53 -5.51 3.28
N VAL A 51 -3.54 -4.68 3.63
CA VAL A 51 -3.73 -3.24 3.88
C VAL A 51 -2.76 -2.39 3.07
N TYR A 52 -3.15 -1.17 2.75
CA TYR A 52 -2.23 -0.18 2.19
C TYR A 52 -2.10 1.02 3.13
N LEU A 53 -0.86 1.27 3.53
CA LEU A 53 -0.48 2.36 4.40
C LEU A 53 0.15 3.48 3.56
N MET A 54 -0.16 4.72 3.90
CA MET A 54 0.40 5.90 3.28
C MET A 54 1.35 6.59 4.26
N ALA A 55 2.60 6.76 3.82
CA ALA A 55 3.57 7.61 4.49
C ALA A 55 3.34 9.08 4.07
N VAL A 56 3.56 9.99 5.03
CA VAL A 56 3.39 11.43 4.79
C VAL A 56 4.43 11.91 3.78
N GLY A 57 3.97 12.48 2.67
CA GLY A 57 4.83 13.08 1.65
C GLY A 57 5.62 14.28 2.18
N GLY A 58 6.91 14.38 1.83
CA GLY A 58 7.78 15.47 2.29
C GLY A 58 8.36 15.28 3.70
N ALA A 59 7.90 14.26 4.43
CA ALA A 59 8.40 13.90 5.75
C ALA A 59 9.47 12.80 5.71
N ALA A 60 10.24 12.69 4.61
CA ALA A 60 11.23 11.63 4.44
C ALA A 60 12.26 11.58 5.59
N TYR A 61 12.64 12.74 6.12
CA TYR A 61 13.50 12.82 7.30
C TYR A 61 12.87 12.13 8.52
N LEU A 62 11.61 12.42 8.86
CA LEU A 62 10.91 11.78 9.98
C LEU A 62 10.74 10.28 9.77
N VAL A 63 10.41 9.87 8.55
CA VAL A 63 10.31 8.45 8.19
C VAL A 63 11.67 7.75 8.34
N SER A 64 12.77 8.41 7.98
CA SER A 64 14.11 7.84 8.14
C SER A 64 14.50 7.65 9.61
N GLN A 65 14.01 8.49 10.53
CA GLN A 65 14.26 8.34 11.97
C GLN A 65 13.58 7.08 12.55
N ALA A 66 12.51 6.60 11.92
CA ALA A 66 11.84 5.37 12.32
C ALA A 66 12.62 4.10 11.90
N VAL A 67 13.59 4.21 10.98
CA VAL A 67 14.39 3.08 10.52
C VAL A 67 15.55 2.84 11.48
N THR A 68 15.54 1.70 12.16
CA THR A 68 16.56 1.31 13.15
C THR A 68 17.65 0.40 12.58
N LYS A 69 17.37 -0.28 11.47
CA LYS A 69 18.31 -1.17 10.77
C LYS A 69 17.95 -1.26 9.29
N ALA A 70 18.97 -1.35 8.42
CA ALA A 70 18.83 -1.54 6.98
C ALA A 70 19.86 -2.56 6.50
N GLU A 71 19.42 -3.60 5.80
CA GLU A 71 20.30 -4.63 5.22
C GLU A 71 19.93 -4.87 3.76
N VAL A 72 20.93 -4.91 2.87
CA VAL A 72 20.71 -5.27 1.46
C VAL A 72 20.45 -6.78 1.39
N VAL A 73 19.36 -7.16 0.73
CA VAL A 73 18.94 -8.56 0.57
C VAL A 73 19.15 -9.05 -0.86
N ALA A 74 18.99 -8.18 -1.85
CA ALA A 74 19.20 -8.53 -3.24
C ALA A 74 19.52 -7.29 -4.10
N PHE A 75 20.23 -7.53 -5.22
CA PHE A 75 20.56 -6.53 -6.25
C PHE A 75 21.35 -5.33 -5.71
N GLU A 76 22.44 -5.60 -4.98
CA GLU A 76 23.30 -4.56 -4.38
C GLU A 76 23.83 -3.55 -5.40
N ASP A 77 24.05 -3.98 -6.63
CA ASP A 77 24.50 -3.17 -7.75
C ASP A 77 23.51 -2.07 -8.16
N LEU A 78 22.23 -2.17 -7.76
CA LEU A 78 21.21 -1.15 -8.00
C LEU A 78 21.24 0.01 -7.00
N GLY A 79 22.13 -0.03 -6.00
CA GLY A 79 22.32 1.07 -5.04
C GLY A 79 21.04 1.39 -4.26
N MET A 80 20.48 2.59 -4.44
CA MET A 80 19.26 3.01 -3.72
C MET A 80 18.00 2.23 -4.13
N GLU A 81 18.01 1.58 -5.29
CA GLU A 81 16.89 0.77 -5.81
C GLU A 81 17.03 -0.73 -5.45
N ALA A 82 18.05 -1.11 -4.69
CA ALA A 82 18.22 -2.47 -4.21
C ALA A 82 17.08 -2.90 -3.27
N ILE A 83 16.91 -4.22 -3.06
CA ILE A 83 15.93 -4.71 -2.11
C ILE A 83 16.54 -4.70 -0.71
N TYR A 84 15.92 -3.95 0.20
CA TYR A 84 16.36 -3.83 1.58
C TYR A 84 15.39 -4.49 2.56
N ALA A 85 15.94 -5.13 3.59
CA ALA A 85 15.22 -5.48 4.81
C ALA A 85 15.43 -4.36 5.83
N PHE A 86 14.33 -3.68 6.19
CA PHE A 86 14.33 -2.63 7.20
C PHE A 86 13.71 -3.11 8.50
N THR A 87 14.32 -2.77 9.63
CA THR A 87 13.67 -2.83 10.94
C THR A 87 13.19 -1.43 11.30
N VAL A 88 11.89 -1.27 11.51
CA VAL A 88 11.27 0.03 11.81
C VAL A 88 10.65 0.04 13.21
N ARG A 89 10.64 1.22 13.84
CA ARG A 89 9.97 1.49 15.11
C ARG A 89 9.23 2.82 15.00
N ASP A 90 7.98 2.86 15.45
CA ASP A 90 7.15 4.07 15.50
C ASP A 90 7.07 4.83 14.16
N MET A 91 6.96 4.08 13.05
CA MET A 91 6.91 4.65 11.71
C MET A 91 5.60 5.42 11.49
N PRO A 92 5.64 6.74 11.19
CA PRO A 92 4.45 7.55 11.04
C PRO A 92 3.77 7.29 9.69
N VAL A 93 2.76 6.42 9.71
CA VAL A 93 1.95 6.05 8.54
C VAL A 93 0.47 6.03 8.89
N SER A 94 -0.37 6.30 7.90
CA SER A 94 -1.83 6.24 8.02
C SER A 94 -2.40 5.11 7.17
N VAL A 95 -3.51 4.51 7.58
CA VAL A 95 -4.23 3.55 6.73
C VAL A 95 -4.88 4.32 5.58
N ALA A 96 -4.46 4.02 4.35
CA ALA A 96 -5.02 4.64 3.15
C ALA A 96 -6.05 3.75 2.47
N VAL A 97 -5.84 2.42 2.48
CA VAL A 97 -6.85 1.42 2.10
C VAL A 97 -6.86 0.32 3.16
N ASP A 98 -8.03 0.05 3.71
CA ASP A 98 -8.21 -1.02 4.70
C ASP A 98 -8.44 -2.40 4.06
N SER A 99 -8.57 -3.43 4.89
CA SER A 99 -8.81 -4.81 4.44
C SER A 99 -10.17 -5.03 3.77
N GLN A 100 -11.12 -4.09 3.94
CA GLN A 100 -12.45 -4.14 3.33
C GLN A 100 -12.50 -3.41 1.99
N GLY A 101 -11.40 -2.76 1.59
CA GLY A 101 -11.29 -1.96 0.37
C GLY A 101 -11.80 -0.52 0.54
N GLU A 102 -12.02 -0.05 1.76
CA GLU A 102 -12.36 1.35 2.01
C GLU A 102 -11.11 2.22 1.84
N SER A 103 -11.23 3.29 1.05
CA SER A 103 -10.13 4.20 0.72
C SER A 103 -10.36 5.58 1.31
N VAL A 104 -9.39 6.09 2.06
CA VAL A 104 -9.45 7.45 2.65
C VAL A 104 -9.51 8.54 1.59
N HIS A 105 -8.99 8.28 0.38
CA HIS A 105 -9.05 9.23 -0.74
C HIS A 105 -10.47 9.36 -1.31
N VAL A 106 -11.35 8.41 -1.01
CA VAL A 106 -12.76 8.45 -1.39
C VAL A 106 -13.61 8.98 -0.23
N THR A 107 -13.44 8.41 0.97
CA THR A 107 -14.30 8.71 2.12
C THR A 107 -13.91 10.01 2.82
N GLY A 108 -12.62 10.33 2.88
CA GLY A 108 -12.12 11.57 3.48
C GLY A 108 -12.76 12.83 2.91
N PRO A 109 -12.71 13.08 1.58
CA PRO A 109 -13.35 14.25 0.98
C PRO A 109 -14.86 14.35 1.26
N GLN A 110 -15.56 13.22 1.34
CA GLN A 110 -16.99 13.17 1.62
C GLN A 110 -17.30 13.59 3.07
N ILE A 111 -16.53 13.04 4.03
CA ILE A 111 -16.65 13.37 5.46
C ILE A 111 -16.41 14.86 5.67
N TRP A 112 -15.30 15.40 5.14
CA TRP A 112 -14.96 16.81 5.33
C TRP A 112 -15.98 17.74 4.68
N LYS A 113 -16.48 17.39 3.48
CA LYS A 113 -17.53 18.17 2.82
C LYS A 113 -18.79 18.26 3.68
N ALA A 114 -19.26 17.13 4.22
CA ALA A 114 -20.45 17.10 5.06
C ALA A 114 -20.27 17.92 6.34
N GLN A 115 -19.11 17.82 7.00
CA GLN A 115 -18.80 18.60 8.21
C GLN A 115 -18.74 20.11 7.95
N ILE A 116 -18.16 20.52 6.81
CA ILE A 116 -18.11 21.92 6.41
C ILE A 116 -19.52 22.45 6.13
N GLU A 117 -20.37 21.66 5.47
CA GLU A 117 -21.77 22.02 5.20
C GLU A 117 -22.59 22.15 6.51
N GLU A 118 -22.40 21.24 7.47
CA GLU A 118 -23.05 21.30 8.79
C GLU A 118 -22.63 22.55 9.58
N GLN A 119 -21.33 22.84 9.65
CA GLN A 119 -20.83 24.06 10.32
C GLN A 119 -21.28 25.35 9.65
N ALA A 120 -21.44 25.35 8.33
CA ALA A 120 -21.95 26.52 7.61
C ALA A 120 -23.42 26.81 7.96
N LEU A 121 -24.20 25.80 8.34
CA LEU A 121 -25.59 25.98 8.79
C LEU A 121 -25.69 26.51 10.23
N GLU A 122 -24.67 26.28 11.08
CA GLU A 122 -24.65 26.82 12.45
C GLU A 122 -24.23 28.29 12.54
N LEU A 123 -23.61 28.83 11.48
CA LEU A 123 -23.10 30.20 11.41
C LEU A 123 -24.09 31.21 10.78
N ILE A 124 -25.29 30.76 10.38
CA ILE A 124 -26.37 31.56 9.79
C ILE A 124 -27.53 31.65 10.78
#